data_AF-A0A936JVL3-F1
#
_entry.id   AF-A0A936JVL3-F1
#
_cell.length_a   1.000
_cell.length_b   1.000
_cell.length_c   1.000
_cell.angle_alpha   90.00
_cell.angle_beta   90.00
_cell.angle_gamma   90.00
#
_symmetry.space_group_name_H-M   'P 1'
#
loop_
_entity.id
_entity.type
_entity.pdbx_description
1 polymer ?
#
loop_
_entity_poly.entity_id
_entity_poly.type
_entity_poly.pdbx_seq_one_letter_code
_entity_poly.pdbx_strand_id
1 'polypeptide(L)'
;MAQIMRAADVCRQTVFTYRDIAGGRRGGLVAARAWGGTPSVVRGAVREELLQQLQGKFRRAKDALAWVKKRTRRQLSEGGMRKLLHRLGGKLKVPRKPRQRIQRRPRRSKRSATMEELAGTAARAGQPVRLWVLDEHRYGLCR
;
A
#
# COMPACT_ATOMS: atom_id res chain seq x y z
N MET A 1 -40.20 20.60 28.79
CA MET A 1 -40.13 19.92 27.48
C MET A 1 -40.45 20.84 26.29
N ALA A 2 -41.53 21.62 26.33
CA ALA A 2 -41.89 22.56 25.26
C ALA A 2 -40.84 23.68 24.98
N GLN A 3 -40.02 24.04 25.97
CA GLN A 3 -38.90 24.98 25.78
C GLN A 3 -37.74 24.35 25.00
N ILE A 4 -37.39 23.09 25.29
CA ILE A 4 -36.30 22.36 24.61
C ILE A 4 -36.65 22.12 23.14
N MET A 5 -37.91 21.72 22.86
CA MET A 5 -38.39 21.50 21.50
C MET A 5 -38.34 22.78 20.65
N ARG A 6 -38.70 23.93 21.24
CA ARG A 6 -38.65 25.24 20.55
C ARG A 6 -37.23 25.76 20.37
N ALA A 7 -36.35 25.56 21.36
CA ALA A 7 -34.97 26.02 21.30
C ALA A 7 -34.10 25.22 20.30
N ALA A 8 -34.38 23.92 20.14
CA ALA A 8 -33.61 23.03 19.28
C ALA A 8 -34.33 22.67 17.96
N ASP A 9 -35.53 23.21 17.73
CA ASP A 9 -36.39 22.93 16.57
C ASP A 9 -36.54 21.42 16.26
N VAL A 10 -36.89 20.65 17.30
CA VAL A 10 -37.00 19.19 17.23
C VAL A 10 -38.32 18.71 17.80
N CYS A 11 -38.83 17.63 17.21
CA CYS A 11 -40.09 17.03 17.66
C CYS A 11 -39.92 16.35 19.03
N ARG A 12 -41.06 16.16 19.73
CA ARG A 12 -41.10 15.53 21.05
C ARG A 12 -40.40 14.17 21.05
N GLN A 13 -40.63 13.36 20.01
CA GLN A 13 -40.06 12.02 19.89
C GLN A 13 -38.53 12.05 19.91
N THR A 14 -37.92 12.97 19.16
CA THR A 14 -36.46 13.15 19.12
C THR A 14 -35.89 13.49 20.49
N VAL A 15 -36.56 14.36 21.27
CA VAL A 15 -36.11 14.71 22.63
C VAL A 15 -36.11 13.50 23.56
N PHE A 16 -37.13 12.63 23.47
CA PHE A 16 -37.17 11.38 24.25
C PHE A 16 -36.12 10.38 23.79
N THR A 17 -35.94 10.18 22.47
CA THR A 17 -34.87 9.34 21.94
C THR A 17 -33.49 9.77 22.43
N TYR A 18 -33.19 11.08 22.41
CA TYR A 18 -31.92 11.60 22.91
C TYR A 18 -31.77 11.43 24.42
N ARG A 19 -32.83 11.65 25.19
CA ARG A 19 -32.82 11.46 26.66
C ARG A 19 -32.56 10.00 27.02
N ASP A 20 -33.24 9.07 26.34
CA ASP A 20 -33.12 7.64 26.61
C ASP A 20 -31.72 7.12 26.22
N ILE A 21 -31.15 7.61 25.12
CA ILE A 21 -29.78 7.28 24.71
C ILE A 21 -28.72 7.96 25.63
N ALA A 22 -28.99 9.18 26.10
CA ALA A 22 -28.07 9.94 26.95
C ALA A 22 -28.09 9.48 28.43
N GLY A 23 -29.16 8.81 28.87
CA GLY A 23 -29.34 8.31 30.25
C GLY A 23 -28.32 7.25 30.69
N GLY A 24 -27.44 6.78 29.79
CA GLY A 24 -26.45 5.73 30.06
C GLY A 24 -24.98 6.13 29.95
N ARG A 25 -24.63 7.42 29.84
CA ARG A 25 -23.30 8.03 29.51
C ARG A 25 -23.23 8.54 28.07
N ARG A 26 -22.47 9.63 27.88
CA ARG A 26 -22.13 10.25 26.58
C ARG A 26 -21.69 9.27 25.49
N GLY A 27 -21.14 8.11 25.87
CA GLY A 27 -20.76 7.04 24.94
C GLY A 27 -21.92 6.41 24.16
N GLY A 28 -23.14 6.39 24.71
CA GLY A 28 -24.33 5.84 24.03
C GLY A 28 -24.71 6.61 22.77
N LEU A 29 -24.56 7.94 22.79
CA LEU A 29 -24.82 8.81 21.63
C LEU A 29 -23.77 8.64 20.53
N VAL A 30 -22.51 8.38 20.91
CA VAL A 30 -21.41 8.12 19.96
C VAL A 30 -21.54 6.73 19.33
N ALA A 31 -21.97 5.73 20.12
CA ALA A 31 -22.20 4.36 19.64
C ALA A 31 -23.45 4.24 18.75
N ALA A 32 -24.54 4.94 19.08
CA ALA A 32 -25.81 4.86 18.36
C ALA A 32 -25.74 5.37 16.91
N ARG A 33 -24.73 6.18 16.57
CA ARG A 33 -24.57 6.77 15.23
C ARG A 33 -23.71 5.94 14.27
N ALA A 34 -23.20 4.77 14.69
CA ALA A 34 -22.56 3.85 13.78
C ALA A 34 -23.63 3.11 12.95
N TRP A 35 -24.21 3.81 11.97
CA TRP A 35 -25.03 3.17 10.93
C TRP A 35 -24.17 2.09 10.29
N GLY A 36 -24.56 0.83 10.54
CA GLY A 36 -23.78 -0.36 10.21
C GLY A 36 -23.46 -0.41 8.73
N GLY A 37 -22.26 0.03 8.36
CA GLY A 37 -21.78 -0.11 6.99
C GLY A 37 -21.61 -1.58 6.64
N THR A 38 -21.87 -1.91 5.37
CA THR A 38 -21.67 -3.27 4.84
C THR A 38 -20.30 -3.81 5.25
N PRO A 39 -20.23 -5.07 5.72
CA PRO A 39 -18.97 -5.67 6.09
C PRO A 39 -17.91 -5.56 4.99
N SER A 40 -16.79 -4.91 5.29
CA SER A 40 -15.68 -4.84 4.34
C SER A 40 -15.22 -6.26 3.98
N VAL A 41 -15.03 -6.51 2.68
CA VAL A 41 -14.57 -7.82 2.17
C VAL A 41 -13.20 -8.20 2.73
N VAL A 42 -12.38 -7.19 3.03
CA VAL A 42 -11.07 -7.36 3.67
C VAL A 42 -11.22 -7.01 5.15
N ARG A 43 -11.20 -8.04 6.02
CA ARG A 43 -11.26 -7.94 7.49
C ARG A 43 -10.28 -8.95 8.12
N GLY A 44 -9.85 -8.66 9.35
CA GLY A 44 -9.00 -9.55 10.15
C GLY A 44 -7.70 -9.93 9.44
N ALA A 45 -7.34 -11.21 9.49
CA ALA A 45 -6.10 -11.76 8.94
C ALA A 45 -5.85 -11.40 7.45
N VAL A 46 -6.91 -11.32 6.64
CA VAL A 46 -6.79 -10.94 5.21
C VAL A 46 -6.29 -9.50 5.06
N ARG A 47 -6.62 -8.61 5.99
CA ARG A 47 -6.12 -7.24 6.00
C ARG A 47 -4.62 -7.19 6.30
N GLU A 48 -4.17 -7.97 7.28
CA GLU A 48 -2.75 -8.03 7.67
C GLU A 48 -1.90 -8.64 6.57
N GLU A 49 -2.35 -9.76 5.99
CA GLU A 49 -1.73 -10.36 4.82
C GLU A 49 -1.67 -9.36 3.65
N LEU A 50 -2.76 -8.64 3.39
CA LEU A 50 -2.78 -7.63 2.33
C LEU A 50 -1.77 -6.50 2.58
N LEU A 51 -1.66 -6.02 3.82
CA LEU A 51 -0.69 -4.99 4.21
C LEU A 51 0.75 -5.46 4.00
N GLN A 52 1.06 -6.72 4.34
CA GLN A 52 2.39 -7.28 4.13
C GLN A 52 2.72 -7.40 2.64
N GLN A 53 1.77 -7.81 1.80
CA GLN A 53 1.97 -7.92 0.35
C GLN A 53 2.09 -6.55 -0.33
N LEU A 54 1.51 -5.51 0.25
CA LEU A 54 1.60 -4.13 -0.23
C LEU A 54 3.00 -3.52 -0.07
N GLN A 55 3.91 -4.13 0.69
CA GLN A 55 5.32 -3.70 0.83
C GLN A 55 6.19 -3.97 -0.41
N GLY A 56 5.60 -3.99 -1.61
CA GLY A 56 6.35 -4.02 -2.87
C GLY A 56 6.18 -5.28 -3.72
N LYS A 57 5.12 -6.08 -3.51
CA LYS A 57 4.78 -7.18 -4.42
C LYS A 57 3.80 -6.77 -5.52
N PHE A 58 2.86 -5.86 -5.23
CA PHE A 58 1.88 -5.41 -6.22
C PHE A 58 2.37 -4.20 -7.00
N ARG A 59 2.29 -4.27 -8.33
CA ARG A 59 2.59 -3.15 -9.24
C ARG A 59 1.33 -2.35 -9.55
N ARG A 60 0.17 -3.03 -9.69
CA ARG A 60 -1.11 -2.40 -10.03
C ARG A 60 -2.20 -2.80 -9.02
N ALA A 61 -3.22 -1.95 -8.90
CA ALA A 61 -4.42 -2.26 -8.12
C ALA A 61 -5.13 -3.53 -8.60
N LYS A 62 -5.07 -3.84 -9.92
CA LYS A 62 -5.61 -5.08 -10.50
C LYS A 62 -4.90 -6.34 -9.99
N ASP A 63 -3.59 -6.28 -9.76
CA ASP A 63 -2.83 -7.42 -9.25
C ASP A 63 -3.25 -7.73 -7.80
N ALA A 64 -3.45 -6.67 -7.00
CA ALA A 64 -3.97 -6.80 -5.65
C ALA A 64 -5.42 -7.31 -5.64
N LEU A 65 -6.26 -6.88 -6.60
CA LEU A 65 -7.63 -7.37 -6.73
C LEU A 65 -7.66 -8.87 -7.06
N ALA A 66 -6.82 -9.33 -7.99
CA ALA A 66 -6.69 -10.74 -8.33
C ALA A 66 -6.22 -11.57 -7.11
N TRP A 67 -5.32 -11.02 -6.31
CA TRP A 67 -4.88 -11.64 -5.06
C TRP A 67 -6.01 -11.76 -4.04
N VAL A 68 -6.78 -10.70 -3.80
CA VAL A 68 -7.95 -10.72 -2.90
C VAL A 68 -9.01 -11.71 -3.39
N LYS A 69 -9.29 -11.74 -4.70
CA LYS A 69 -10.21 -12.71 -5.31
C LYS A 69 -9.76 -14.15 -5.07
N LYS A 70 -8.46 -14.44 -5.18
CA LYS A 70 -7.90 -15.77 -4.92
C LYS A 70 -8.02 -16.17 -3.45
N ARG A 71 -7.81 -15.23 -2.51
CA ARG A 71 -7.78 -15.51 -1.07
C ARG A 71 -9.17 -15.58 -0.44
N THR A 72 -10.06 -14.66 -0.79
CA THR A 72 -11.36 -14.50 -0.13
C THR A 72 -12.52 -15.07 -0.97
N ARG A 73 -12.28 -15.46 -2.23
CA ARG A 73 -13.29 -15.85 -3.25
C ARG A 73 -14.41 -14.83 -3.50
N ARG A 74 -14.37 -13.66 -2.83
CA ARG A 74 -15.28 -12.54 -3.00
C ARG A 74 -14.75 -11.58 -4.06
N GLN A 75 -15.66 -11.06 -4.88
CA GLN A 75 -15.34 -10.07 -5.90
C GLN A 75 -15.42 -8.67 -5.29
N LEU A 76 -14.44 -7.82 -5.62
CA LEU A 76 -14.44 -6.40 -5.27
C LEU A 76 -14.36 -5.60 -6.58
N SER A 77 -14.99 -4.43 -6.63
CA SER A 77 -14.82 -3.54 -7.78
C SER A 77 -13.42 -2.91 -7.78
N GLU A 78 -12.89 -2.57 -8.96
CA GLU A 78 -11.58 -1.90 -9.06
C GLU A 78 -11.57 -0.56 -8.29
N GLY A 79 -12.66 0.21 -8.37
CA GLY A 79 -12.82 1.45 -7.62
C GLY A 79 -12.86 1.23 -6.10
N GLY A 80 -13.53 0.18 -5.64
CA GLY A 80 -13.53 -0.24 -4.24
C GLY A 80 -12.13 -0.60 -3.76
N MET A 81 -11.35 -1.28 -4.60
CA MET A 81 -9.96 -1.63 -4.30
C MET A 81 -9.07 -0.39 -4.20
N ARG A 82 -9.20 0.58 -5.11
CA ARG A 82 -8.45 1.85 -5.03
C ARG A 82 -8.75 2.63 -3.74
N LYS A 83 -10.03 2.74 -3.37
CA LYS A 83 -10.45 3.37 -2.09
C LYS A 83 -9.87 2.62 -0.88
N LEU A 84 -9.86 1.29 -0.94
CA LEU A 84 -9.31 0.45 0.11
C LEU A 84 -7.79 0.61 0.23
N LEU A 85 -7.06 0.64 -0.89
CA LEU A 85 -5.62 0.88 -0.91
C LEU A 85 -5.26 2.27 -0.35
N HIS A 86 -6.03 3.29 -0.71
CA HIS A 86 -5.87 4.64 -0.17
C HIS A 86 -6.09 4.67 1.35
N ARG A 87 -7.14 4.00 1.84
CA ARG A 87 -7.43 3.91 3.29
C ARG A 87 -6.36 3.13 4.07
N LEU A 88 -5.78 2.11 3.45
CA LEU A 88 -4.74 1.29 4.06
C LEU A 88 -3.33 1.92 3.96
N GLY A 89 -3.17 3.07 3.29
CA GLY A 89 -1.87 3.72 3.10
C GLY A 89 -0.88 2.90 2.28
N GLY A 90 -1.37 1.88 1.55
CA GLY A 90 -0.53 0.95 0.81
C GLY A 90 0.07 1.63 -0.43
N LYS A 91 1.40 1.77 -0.47
CA LYS A 91 2.12 2.28 -1.64
C LYS A 91 2.35 1.15 -2.64
N LEU A 92 1.85 1.30 -3.86
CA LEU A 92 2.15 0.36 -4.94
C LEU A 92 3.64 0.40 -5.29
N LYS A 93 4.18 -0.75 -5.71
CA LYS A 93 5.58 -0.84 -6.14
C LYS A 93 5.77 -0.04 -7.43
N VAL A 94 6.56 1.03 -7.36
CA VAL A 94 7.01 1.75 -8.55
C VAL A 94 8.15 0.97 -9.22
N PRO A 95 8.05 0.59 -10.51
CA PRO A 95 9.17 -0.01 -11.22
C PRO A 95 10.32 0.98 -11.32
N ARG A 96 11.51 0.62 -10.83
CA ARG A 96 12.72 1.39 -11.09
C ARG A 96 13.07 1.28 -12.58
N LYS A 97 13.23 2.42 -13.27
CA LYS A 97 13.70 2.44 -14.66
C LYS A 97 15.07 1.75 -14.72
N PRO A 98 15.22 0.62 -15.42
CA PRO A 98 16.52 0.01 -15.60
C PRO A 98 17.31 0.84 -16.62
N ARG A 99 18.64 0.95 -16.42
CA ARG A 99 19.54 1.65 -17.36
C ARG A 99 19.52 1.00 -18.75
N GLN A 100 19.26 -0.30 -18.82
CA GLN A 100 19.11 -1.06 -20.07
C GLN A 100 18.00 -2.10 -19.91
N ARG A 101 17.28 -2.39 -21.00
CA ARG A 101 16.27 -3.46 -21.03
C ARG A 101 16.92 -4.79 -20.69
N ILE A 102 16.52 -5.40 -19.58
CA ILE A 102 17.00 -6.73 -19.18
C ILE A 102 16.46 -7.74 -20.19
N GLN A 103 17.30 -8.18 -21.13
CA GLN A 103 16.96 -9.31 -21.99
C GLN A 103 16.84 -10.57 -21.13
N ARG A 104 15.80 -11.39 -21.38
CA ARG A 104 15.51 -12.65 -20.65
C ARG A 104 16.56 -13.77 -20.89
N ARG A 105 17.69 -13.46 -21.52
CA ARG A 105 18.79 -14.41 -21.67
C ARG A 105 19.47 -14.62 -20.30
N PRO A 106 19.94 -15.84 -19.98
CA PRO A 106 20.57 -16.12 -18.70
C PRO A 106 21.82 -15.24 -18.53
N ARG A 107 21.72 -14.23 -17.65
CA ARG A 107 22.80 -13.28 -17.32
C ARG A 107 23.90 -13.87 -16.43
N ARG A 108 23.92 -15.19 -16.24
CA ARG A 108 24.74 -15.85 -15.22
C ARG A 108 26.24 -15.85 -15.49
N SER A 109 26.69 -15.67 -16.74
CA SER A 109 28.08 -16.02 -17.07
C SER A 109 29.07 -14.86 -17.17
N LYS A 110 28.64 -13.62 -17.46
CA LYS A 110 29.62 -12.60 -17.90
C LYS A 110 30.20 -11.71 -16.81
N ARG A 111 29.52 -11.49 -15.67
CA ARG A 111 29.96 -10.48 -14.68
C ARG A 111 31.00 -10.98 -13.68
N SER A 112 30.90 -12.22 -13.22
CA SER A 112 31.89 -12.82 -12.31
C SER A 112 33.16 -13.18 -13.07
N ALA A 113 33.03 -13.77 -14.26
CA ALA A 113 34.16 -14.12 -15.12
C ALA A 113 35.02 -12.90 -15.51
N THR A 114 34.42 -11.74 -15.77
CA THR A 114 35.19 -10.51 -16.10
C THR A 114 35.94 -9.93 -14.91
N MET A 115 35.46 -10.12 -13.68
CA MET A 115 36.17 -9.60 -12.49
C MET A 115 37.41 -10.43 -12.18
N GLU A 116 37.32 -11.75 -12.32
CA GLU A 116 38.49 -12.64 -12.21
C GLU A 116 39.50 -12.39 -13.33
N GLU A 117 39.05 -12.07 -14.55
CA GLU A 117 39.91 -11.70 -15.67
C GLU A 117 40.60 -10.35 -15.46
N LEU A 118 39.87 -9.33 -14.97
CA LEU A 118 40.39 -7.98 -14.73
C LEU A 118 41.37 -7.89 -13.55
N ALA A 119 41.08 -8.61 -12.46
CA ALA A 119 41.92 -8.60 -11.25
C ALA A 119 42.91 -9.76 -11.18
N GLY A 120 42.85 -10.71 -12.13
CA GLY A 120 43.82 -11.79 -12.31
C GLY A 120 44.12 -12.57 -11.02
N THR A 121 45.41 -12.70 -10.70
CA THR A 121 45.88 -13.37 -9.48
C THR A 121 45.51 -12.64 -8.20
N ALA A 122 45.37 -11.32 -8.23
CA ALA A 122 44.98 -10.53 -7.06
C ALA A 122 43.53 -10.78 -6.63
N ALA A 123 42.61 -11.03 -7.58
CA ALA A 123 41.25 -11.49 -7.26
C ALA A 123 41.25 -12.86 -6.56
N ARG A 124 42.10 -13.79 -7.00
CA ARG A 124 42.22 -15.13 -6.39
C ARG A 124 42.88 -15.09 -5.02
N ALA A 125 43.81 -14.16 -4.81
CA ALA A 125 44.51 -13.96 -3.54
C ALA A 125 43.74 -13.04 -2.57
N GLY A 126 42.57 -12.53 -2.94
CA GLY A 126 41.79 -11.59 -2.12
C GLY A 126 42.49 -10.26 -1.87
N GLN A 127 43.45 -9.88 -2.71
CA GLN A 127 44.24 -8.67 -2.54
C GLN A 127 43.55 -7.45 -3.16
N PRO A 128 43.62 -6.27 -2.53
CA PRO A 128 43.07 -5.04 -3.09
C PRO A 128 43.86 -4.60 -4.33
N VAL A 129 43.14 -4.30 -5.42
CA VAL A 129 43.73 -3.84 -6.69
C VAL A 129 43.42 -2.36 -6.90
N ARG A 130 44.40 -1.59 -7.38
CA ARG A 130 44.19 -0.19 -7.80
C ARG A 130 43.71 -0.17 -9.24
N LEU A 131 42.49 0.32 -9.45
CA LEU A 131 41.86 0.42 -10.78
C LEU A 131 41.67 1.89 -11.15
N TRP A 132 42.20 2.29 -12.30
CA TRP A 132 41.92 3.60 -12.89
C TRP A 132 40.78 3.43 -13.90
N VAL A 133 39.71 4.21 -13.75
CA VAL A 133 38.52 4.14 -14.61
C VAL A 133 38.23 5.53 -15.18
N LEU A 134 38.00 5.60 -16.49
CA LEU A 134 37.53 6.79 -17.18
C LEU A 134 36.06 6.57 -17.61
N ASP A 135 35.18 7.51 -17.29
CA ASP A 135 33.78 7.51 -17.76
C ASP A 135 33.46 8.90 -18.35
N GLU A 136 32.92 8.92 -19.56
CA GLU A 136 32.49 10.14 -20.22
C GLU A 136 30.99 10.36 -19.99
N HIS A 137 30.64 11.44 -19.28
CA HIS A 137 29.25 11.83 -19.06
C HIS A 137 28.88 13.07 -19.88
N ARG A 138 27.73 13.03 -20.57
CA ARG A 138 27.19 14.19 -21.29
C ARG A 138 26.39 15.08 -20.34
N TYR A 139 26.81 16.32 -20.18
CA TYR A 139 26.02 17.34 -19.49
C TYR A 139 25.06 17.99 -20.48
N GLY A 140 23.75 17.83 -20.26
CA GLY A 140 22.74 18.58 -20.99
C GLY A 140 22.68 19.99 -20.43
N LEU A 141 22.83 21.00 -21.28
CA LEU A 141 22.51 22.39 -20.92
C LEU A 141 20.98 22.51 -20.84
N CYS A 142 20.44 22.68 -19.64
CA CYS A 142 19.03 23.02 -19.46
C CYS A 142 18.81 24.44 -19.99
N ARG A 143 17.88 24.59 -20.93
CA ARG A 143 17.47 25.86 -21.51
C ARG A 143 16.13 26.29 -20.92
#